data_AF-A0A4U0ZR94-F1
#
_entry.id   AF-A0A4U0ZR94-F1
#
_cell.length_a   1.000
_cell.length_b   1.000
_cell.length_c   1.000
_cell.angle_alpha   90.00
_cell.angle_beta   90.00
_cell.angle_gamma   90.00
#
_symmetry.space_group_name_H-M   'P 1'
#
loop_
_entity.id
_entity.type
_entity.pdbx_description
1 polymer ?
#
loop_
_entity_poly.entity_id
_entity_poly.type
_entity_poly.pdbx_seq_one_letter_code
_entity_poly.pdbx_strand_id
1 'polypeptide(L)' 'MRTQNEIWEALGEIDDEEAVHVLTKLFAMYEHLATQEGETKEINRFFHQLDKAIELTRECNLNRR' A
#
# COMPACT_ATOMS: atom_id res chain seq x y z
N MET A 1 -10.26 5.06 -15.74
CA MET A 1 -9.26 5.00 -14.66
C MET A 1 -9.77 5.88 -13.53
N ARG A 2 -9.83 5.39 -12.29
CA ARG A 2 -10.27 6.20 -11.15
C ARG A 2 -9.29 7.36 -10.91
N THR A 3 -9.81 8.52 -10.53
CA THR A 3 -9.06 9.63 -9.96
C THR A 3 -8.56 9.27 -8.56
N GLN A 4 -7.63 10.07 -8.02
CA GLN A 4 -7.12 9.86 -6.66
C GLN A 4 -8.25 9.94 -5.61
N ASN A 5 -9.21 10.84 -5.79
CA ASN A 5 -10.36 10.99 -4.89
C ASN A 5 -11.27 9.76 -4.93
N GLU A 6 -11.58 9.25 -6.13
CA GLU A 6 -12.40 8.03 -6.28
C GLU A 6 -11.70 6.78 -5.73
N ILE A 7 -10.36 6.74 -5.75
CA ILE A 7 -9.60 5.66 -5.08
C ILE A 7 -9.75 5.78 -3.56
N TRP A 8 -9.68 7.01 -3.02
CA TRP A 8 -9.85 7.21 -1.58
C TRP A 8 -11.26 6.89 -1.11
N GLU A 9 -12.28 7.28 -1.87
CA GLU A 9 -13.67 6.92 -1.59
C GLU A 9 -13.86 5.40 -1.60
N ALA A 10 -13.37 4.71 -2.63
CA ALA A 10 -13.44 3.25 -2.72
C ALA A 10 -12.70 2.54 -1.57
N LEU A 11 -11.56 3.08 -1.12
CA LEU A 11 -10.84 2.54 0.04
C LEU A 11 -11.64 2.70 1.34
N GLY A 12 -12.44 3.76 1.48
CA GLY A 12 -13.30 3.97 2.64
C GLY A 12 -14.56 3.09 2.66
N GLU A 13 -14.94 2.51 1.52
CA GLU A 13 -16.05 1.56 1.41
C GLU A 13 -15.63 0.11 1.71
N ILE A 14 -14.33 -0.17 1.75
CA ILE A 14 -13.76 -1.49 2.03
C ILE A 14 -13.76 -1.72 3.55
N ASP A 15 -14.27 -2.87 3.97
CA ASP A 15 -14.25 -3.24 5.39
C ASP A 15 -12.84 -3.62 5.87
N ASP A 16 -12.64 -3.68 7.19
CA ASP A 16 -11.33 -3.93 7.80
C ASP A 16 -10.74 -5.31 7.42
N GLU A 17 -11.59 -6.32 7.16
CA GLU A 17 -11.16 -7.67 6.77
C GLU A 17 -10.69 -7.69 5.31
N GLU A 18 -11.44 -7.03 4.43
CA GLU A 18 -11.14 -6.85 3.02
C GLU A 18 -9.95 -5.91 2.78
N ALA A 19 -9.70 -4.95 3.68
CA ALA A 19 -8.58 -4.02 3.58
C ALA A 19 -7.23 -4.75 3.56
N VAL A 20 -7.08 -5.81 4.37
CA VAL A 20 -5.87 -6.66 4.37
C VAL A 20 -5.71 -7.39 3.04
N HIS A 21 -6.81 -7.84 2.44
CA HIS A 21 -6.80 -8.47 1.12
C HIS A 21 -6.41 -7.49 0.01
N VAL A 22 -6.86 -6.24 0.08
CA VAL A 22 -6.46 -5.19 -0.88
C VAL A 22 -4.97 -4.91 -0.77
N LEU A 23 -4.42 -4.77 0.43
CA LEU A 23 -2.98 -4.60 0.65
C LEU A 23 -2.17 -5.77 0.11
N THR A 24 -2.62 -7.01 0.37
CA THR A 24 -1.97 -8.23 -0.14
C THR A 24 -1.93 -8.27 -1.66
N LYS A 25 -3.05 -7.95 -2.32
CA LYS A 25 -3.12 -7.90 -3.79
C LYS A 25 -2.21 -6.81 -4.35
N LEU A 26 -2.22 -5.62 -3.76
CA LEU A 26 -1.36 -4.51 -4.19
C LEU A 26 0.11 -4.89 -4.09
N PHE A 27 0.53 -5.49 -2.97
CA PHE A 27 1.89 -5.97 -2.77
C PHE A 27 2.30 -6.99 -3.85
N ALA A 28 1.48 -8.01 -4.07
CA ALA A 28 1.74 -9.05 -5.08
C ALA A 28 1.82 -8.47 -6.51
N MET A 29 1.02 -7.45 -6.84
CA MET A 29 1.09 -6.77 -8.13
C MET A 29 2.45 -6.09 -8.35
N TYR A 30 2.99 -5.41 -7.32
CA TYR A 30 4.30 -4.75 -7.42
C TYR A 30 5.47 -5.73 -7.37
N GLU A 31 5.37 -6.84 -6.62
CA GLU A 31 6.37 -7.93 -6.68
C GLU A 31 6.43 -8.57 -8.07
N HIS A 32 5.26 -8.79 -8.67
CA HIS A 32 5.18 -9.34 -10.01
C HIS A 32 5.80 -8.40 -11.06
N LEU A 33 5.51 -7.10 -10.96
CA LEU A 33 6.14 -6.08 -11.80
C LEU A 33 7.67 -6.06 -11.61
N ALA A 34 8.16 -6.16 -10.37
CA ALA A 34 9.59 -6.23 -10.07
C ALA A 34 10.26 -7.44 -10.74
N THR A 35 9.56 -8.57 -10.75
CA THR A 35 10.04 -9.82 -11.34
C THR A 35 10.07 -9.76 -12.87
N GLN A 36 9.08 -9.10 -13.49
CA GLN A 36 8.95 -9.05 -14.95
C GLN A 36 9.78 -7.95 -15.61
N GLU A 37 9.75 -6.74 -15.05
CA GLU A 37 10.37 -5.55 -15.64
C GLU A 37 11.74 -5.23 -15.01
N GLY A 38 12.12 -5.97 -13.96
CA GLY A 38 13.27 -5.69 -13.11
C GLY A 38 12.95 -4.62 -12.06
N GLU A 39 13.84 -4.49 -11.07
CA GLU A 39 13.70 -3.47 -10.02
C GLU A 39 13.91 -2.07 -10.60
N THR A 40 12.81 -1.42 -11.01
CA THR A 40 12.84 -0.02 -11.43
C THR A 40 12.82 0.91 -10.23
N LYS A 41 13.25 2.17 -10.45
CA LYS A 41 13.18 3.21 -9.41
C LYS A 41 11.76 3.42 -8.87
N GLU A 42 10.74 3.20 -9.71
CA GLU A 42 9.34 3.40 -9.33
C GLU A 42 8.84 2.28 -8.42
N ILE A 43 9.20 1.03 -8.72
CA ILE A 43 8.87 -0.13 -7.89
C ILE A 43 9.57 -0.03 -6.54
N ASN A 44 10.86 0.33 -6.53
CA ASN A 44 11.60 0.56 -5.30
C ASN A 44 11.03 1.72 -4.48
N ARG A 45 10.55 2.78 -5.15
CA ARG A 45 9.86 3.89 -4.48
C ARG A 45 8.57 3.42 -3.83
N PHE A 46 7.79 2.55 -4.47
CA PHE A 46 6.58 1.98 -3.87
C PHE A 46 6.89 1.25 -2.56
N PHE A 47 7.81 0.27 -2.58
CA PHE A 47 8.16 -0.51 -1.38
C PHE A 47 8.74 0.37 -0.27
N HIS A 48 9.55 1.37 -0.62
CA HIS A 48 10.06 2.34 0.36
C HIS A 48 8.94 3.18 1.02
N GLN A 49 7.95 3.65 0.24
CA GLN A 49 6.82 4.40 0.80
C GLN A 49 5.93 3.50 1.67
N LEU A 50 5.77 2.23 1.30
CA LEU A 50 5.03 1.26 2.09
C LEU A 50 5.69 1.02 3.45
N ASP A 51 7.01 0.78 3.48
CA ASP A 51 7.78 0.61 4.71
C ASP A 51 7.64 1.83 5.63
N LYS A 52 7.82 3.03 5.07
CA LYS A 52 7.61 4.29 5.80
C LYS A 52 6.18 4.44 6.36
N ALA A 53 5.16 4.03 5.61
CA ALA A 53 3.77 4.08 6.08
C ALA A 53 3.54 3.12 7.27
N ILE A 54 4.19 1.95 7.27
CA ILE A 54 4.15 0.99 8.38
C ILE A 54 4.82 1.59 9.62
N GLU A 55 5.98 2.21 9.49
CA GLU A 55 6.68 2.89 10.59
C GLU A 55 5.80 3.98 11.21
N LEU A 56 5.28 4.89 10.39
CA LEU A 56 4.41 5.99 10.86
C LEU A 56 3.16 5.48 11.58
N THR A 57 2.55 4.41 11.08
CA THR A 57 1.37 3.80 11.71
C THR A 57 1.73 3.19 13.08
N ARG A 58 2.89 2.53 13.18
CA ARG A 58 3.39 1.97 14.45
C ARG A 58 3.72 3.07 15.46
N GLU A 59 4.34 4.16 15.05
CA GLU A 59 4.66 5.31 15.91
C GLU A 59 3.41 5.98 16.47
N CYS A 60 2.38 6.20 15.64
CA CYS A 60 1.08 6.70 16.08
C CYS A 60 0.44 5.79 17.14
N ASN A 61 0.63 4.48 17.03
CA ASN A 61 0.11 3.51 18.00
C ASN A 61 0.92 3.46 19.30
N LEU A 62 2.23 3.71 19.25
CA LEU A 62 3.10 3.77 20.44
C LEU A 62 2.84 5.04 21.26
N ASN A 63 2.59 6.19 20.61
CA ASN A 63 2.24 7.45 21.28
C ASN A 63 0.84 7.46 21.92
N ARG A 64 0.05 6.39 21.73
CA ARG A 64 -1.28 6.19 22.30
C ARG A 64 -1.29 5.27 23.53
N ARG A 65 -0.16 4.65 23.89
CA ARG A 65 -0.03 3.70 25.01
C ARG A 65 0.44 4.35 26.31
#